data_AF-A0A944H2T4-F1
#
_entry.id   AF-A0A944H2T4-F1
#
_cell.length_a   1.000
_cell.length_b   1.000
_cell.length_c   1.000
_cell.angle_alpha   90.00
_cell.angle_beta   90.00
_cell.angle_gamma   90.00
#
_symmetry.space_group_name_H-M   'P 1'
#
loop_
_entity.id
_entity.type
_entity.pdbx_description
1 polymer ?
#
loop_
_entity_poly.entity_id
_entity_poly.type
_entity_poly.pdbx_seq_one_letter_code
_entity_poly.pdbx_strand_id
1 'polypeptide(L)'
;MFKKLKIIFKNNSKVIENYSFMTLLPILSVAIGFFTYPFVIRALGTESYGTYIFIFSTLSLFTCFISFSFSLLATKEIAQNHDNKAKKSEIVSSIFFARLFLVGIALIIFIILPFIFPFVEKYFLLYFVCFLGIIGQIFSCNWYFQGMENMKTITYIQIFFSLLSLPFIFLYIKSPSDLLLYVIIITGMGLFGNIFAFFYMIFKDKIKIYWVGFSLIKQRYKITLPFFYKDIIGIVKMQSITQIIGIYFGMHEVALYDLAQKIVQIPLLFTGNINNALFPKFAKNPDKKAIMKVMKYEYILGILCIAMIILFGKLAVYILGGETMSESYYLTIILSINILTYLIIGVYMYFIFILNNKNKLILYNQIVAFVSFFVIMGIGLCFYQSIYVLVISLILSGIVEVLFCHYHFVKMKKNFKM
;
A
#
# COMPACT_ATOMS: atom_id res chain seq x y z
N MET A 1 26.42 27.80 -11.89
CA MET A 1 25.71 26.54 -11.57
C MET A 1 24.51 26.76 -10.65
N PHE A 2 24.66 27.41 -9.49
CA PHE A 2 23.56 27.74 -8.56
C PHE A 2 22.40 28.57 -9.16
N LYS A 3 22.68 29.57 -10.02
CA LYS A 3 21.61 30.34 -10.72
C LYS A 3 20.78 29.47 -11.69
N LYS A 4 21.40 28.53 -12.42
CA LYS A 4 20.68 27.58 -13.30
C LYS A 4 19.83 26.59 -12.49
N LEU A 5 20.35 26.08 -11.37
CA LEU A 5 19.58 25.27 -10.42
C LEU A 5 18.39 26.05 -9.84
N LYS A 6 18.58 27.32 -9.45
CA LYS A 6 17.51 28.18 -8.92
C LYS A 6 16.40 28.46 -9.95
N ILE A 7 16.74 28.58 -11.23
CA ILE A 7 15.77 28.76 -12.34
C ILE A 7 14.99 27.47 -12.61
N ILE A 8 15.66 26.31 -12.60
CA ILE A 8 14.99 25.00 -12.75
C ILE A 8 14.05 24.72 -11.57
N PHE A 9 14.48 25.03 -10.34
CA PHE A 9 13.63 24.93 -9.15
C PHE A 9 12.43 25.87 -9.19
N LYS A 10 12.60 27.09 -9.74
CA LYS A 10 11.52 28.07 -9.85
C LYS A 10 10.50 27.69 -10.94
N ASN A 11 10.96 27.12 -12.06
CA ASN A 11 10.07 26.69 -13.15
C ASN A 11 9.33 25.37 -12.86
N ASN A 12 9.91 24.49 -12.02
CA ASN A 12 9.32 23.20 -11.66
C ASN A 12 8.86 23.15 -10.19
N SER A 13 8.67 24.30 -9.53
CA SER A 13 8.38 24.36 -8.09
C SER A 13 7.10 23.59 -7.74
N LYS A 14 6.07 23.67 -8.59
CA LYS A 14 4.81 22.92 -8.42
C LYS A 14 5.01 21.42 -8.54
N VAL A 15 5.81 20.98 -9.51
CA VAL A 15 6.12 19.55 -9.72
C VAL A 15 6.89 19.02 -8.50
N ILE A 16 7.92 19.74 -8.05
CA ILE A 16 8.71 19.37 -6.87
C ILE A 16 7.85 19.37 -5.61
N GLU A 17 7.02 20.40 -5.39
CA GLU A 17 6.07 20.49 -4.28
C GLU A 17 5.11 19.29 -4.31
N ASN A 18 4.55 18.96 -5.49
CA ASN A 18 3.65 17.84 -5.67
C ASN A 18 4.32 16.50 -5.34
N TYR A 19 5.53 16.25 -5.85
CA TYR A 19 6.31 15.06 -5.51
C TYR A 19 6.65 14.98 -4.01
N SER A 20 6.99 16.11 -3.38
CA SER A 20 7.19 16.18 -1.93
C SER A 20 5.91 15.78 -1.20
N PHE A 21 4.73 16.29 -1.57
CA PHE A 21 3.47 15.91 -0.92
C PHE A 21 3.06 14.46 -1.19
N MET A 22 3.37 13.89 -2.37
CA MET A 22 3.15 12.47 -2.65
C MET A 22 3.91 11.55 -1.70
N THR A 23 5.08 11.97 -1.23
CA THR A 23 5.91 11.19 -0.30
C THR A 23 5.59 11.53 1.16
N LEU A 24 5.31 12.81 1.45
CA LEU A 24 4.97 13.32 2.77
C LEU A 24 3.69 12.68 3.32
N LEU A 25 2.66 12.51 2.49
CA LEU A 25 1.37 12.00 2.93
C LEU A 25 1.48 10.58 3.53
N PRO A 26 2.04 9.56 2.86
CA PRO A 26 2.27 8.24 3.46
C PRO A 26 3.11 8.30 4.75
N ILE A 27 4.16 9.13 4.78
CA ILE A 27 5.04 9.27 5.95
C ILE A 27 4.26 9.82 7.14
N LEU A 28 3.45 10.87 6.95
CA LEU A 28 2.66 11.48 8.01
C LEU A 28 1.54 10.55 8.49
N SER A 29 0.87 9.84 7.58
CA SER A 29 -0.13 8.84 7.96
C SER A 29 0.47 7.73 8.83
N VAL A 30 1.66 7.26 8.48
CA VAL A 30 2.38 6.28 9.31
C VAL A 30 2.82 6.90 10.63
N ALA A 31 3.37 8.11 10.64
CA ALA A 31 3.77 8.78 11.88
C ALA A 31 2.60 8.97 12.86
N ILE A 32 1.41 9.34 12.37
CA ILE A 32 0.19 9.44 13.18
C ILE A 32 -0.19 8.06 13.75
N GLY A 33 -0.15 7.01 12.92
CA GLY A 33 -0.40 5.64 13.36
C GLY A 33 0.58 5.17 14.43
N PHE A 34 1.86 5.50 14.30
CA PHE A 34 2.88 5.18 15.30
C PHE A 34 2.70 5.97 16.60
N PHE A 35 2.24 7.21 16.51
CA PHE A 35 1.94 8.01 17.69
C PHE A 35 0.77 7.44 18.51
N THR A 36 -0.26 6.91 17.84
CA THR A 36 -1.40 6.27 18.53
C THR A 36 -1.12 4.84 18.98
N TYR A 37 -0.23 4.13 18.28
CA TYR A 37 -0.02 2.71 18.47
C TYR A 37 0.25 2.29 19.94
N PRO A 38 1.19 2.91 20.69
CA PRO A 38 1.45 2.51 22.07
C PRO A 38 0.25 2.71 23.01
N PHE A 39 -0.53 3.77 22.78
CA PHE A 39 -1.73 4.03 23.56
C PHE A 39 -2.80 2.99 23.27
N VAL A 40 -3.04 2.71 21.99
CA VAL A 40 -4.06 1.76 21.55
C VAL A 40 -3.73 0.34 22.02
N ILE A 41 -2.47 -0.08 21.94
CA ILE A 41 -2.04 -1.39 22.44
C ILE A 41 -2.23 -1.49 23.96
N ARG A 42 -1.87 -0.45 24.73
CA ARG A 42 -2.08 -0.45 26.19
C ARG A 42 -3.56 -0.46 26.58
N ALA A 43 -4.41 0.26 25.86
CA ALA A 43 -5.83 0.37 26.18
C ALA A 43 -6.66 -0.83 25.71
N LEU A 44 -6.45 -1.29 24.46
CA LEU A 44 -7.22 -2.39 23.87
C LEU A 44 -6.62 -3.76 24.17
N GLY A 45 -5.33 -3.85 24.45
CA GLY A 45 -4.60 -5.12 24.48
C GLY A 45 -4.28 -5.66 23.09
N THR A 46 -3.34 -6.61 23.04
CA THR A 46 -2.83 -7.21 21.81
C THR A 46 -3.87 -8.08 21.10
N GLU A 47 -4.72 -8.81 21.82
CA GLU A 47 -5.75 -9.67 21.22
C GLU A 47 -6.87 -8.88 20.49
N SER A 48 -7.44 -7.87 21.15
CA SER A 48 -8.47 -7.01 20.54
C SER A 48 -7.90 -6.24 19.34
N TYR A 49 -6.68 -5.72 19.48
CA TYR A 49 -6.01 -5.06 18.37
C TYR A 49 -5.71 -6.02 17.21
N GLY A 50 -5.26 -7.24 17.52
CA GLY A 50 -5.05 -8.31 16.55
C GLY A 50 -6.33 -8.68 15.80
N THR A 51 -7.47 -8.73 16.48
CA THR A 51 -8.78 -8.92 15.87
C THR A 51 -9.08 -7.80 14.86
N TYR A 52 -8.82 -6.53 15.23
CA TYR A 52 -8.98 -5.42 14.29
C TYR A 52 -8.08 -5.55 13.05
N ILE A 53 -6.80 -5.87 13.23
CA ILE A 53 -5.86 -6.04 12.11
C ILE A 53 -6.28 -7.21 11.22
N PHE A 54 -6.73 -8.31 11.81
CA PHE A 54 -7.27 -9.44 11.07
C PHE A 54 -8.44 -9.03 10.18
N ILE A 55 -9.45 -8.36 10.75
CA ILE A 55 -10.61 -7.84 10.00
C ILE A 55 -10.16 -6.86 8.91
N PHE A 56 -9.25 -5.94 9.25
CA PHE A 56 -8.74 -4.94 8.32
C PHE A 56 -7.98 -5.55 7.13
N SER A 57 -7.22 -6.64 7.35
CA SER A 57 -6.52 -7.35 6.28
C SER A 57 -7.49 -8.03 5.31
N THR A 58 -8.61 -8.59 5.80
CA THR A 58 -9.70 -9.08 4.93
C THR A 58 -10.27 -7.94 4.08
N LEU A 59 -10.54 -6.78 4.69
CA LEU A 59 -11.17 -5.64 4.01
C LEU A 59 -10.22 -4.90 3.06
N SER A 60 -8.91 -5.04 3.25
CA SER A 60 -7.90 -4.57 2.31
C SER A 60 -8.01 -5.28 0.95
N LEU A 61 -8.47 -6.54 0.92
CA LEU A 61 -8.75 -7.27 -0.33
C LEU A 61 -9.92 -6.64 -1.08
N PHE A 62 -11.01 -6.32 -0.38
CA PHE A 62 -12.16 -5.60 -0.95
C PHE A 62 -11.78 -4.19 -1.43
N THR A 63 -10.94 -3.49 -0.68
CA THR A 63 -10.42 -2.17 -1.06
C THR A 63 -9.64 -2.24 -2.38
N CYS A 64 -8.80 -3.26 -2.56
CA CYS A 64 -8.10 -3.51 -3.83
C CYS A 64 -9.10 -3.76 -4.97
N PHE A 65 -10.09 -4.62 -4.72
CA PHE A 65 -11.11 -4.97 -5.71
C PHE A 65 -11.87 -3.72 -6.19
N ILE A 66 -12.33 -2.87 -5.28
CA ILE A 66 -13.09 -1.65 -5.60
C ILE A 66 -12.22 -0.58 -6.25
N SER A 67 -10.97 -0.46 -5.84
CA SER A 67 -10.04 0.52 -6.44
C SER A 67 -9.70 0.20 -7.89
N PHE A 68 -9.77 -1.10 -8.27
CA PHE A 68 -9.61 -1.67 -9.62
C PHE A 68 -8.51 -1.00 -10.49
N SER A 69 -7.35 -0.71 -9.88
CA SER A 69 -6.21 0.00 -10.51
C SER A 69 -6.60 1.24 -11.35
N PHE A 70 -7.76 1.85 -11.06
CA PHE A 70 -8.27 2.99 -11.84
C PHE A 70 -7.40 4.21 -11.67
N SER A 71 -6.82 4.37 -10.47
CA SER A 71 -6.00 5.51 -10.09
C SER A 71 -4.87 5.79 -11.10
N LEU A 72 -4.17 4.76 -11.59
CA LEU A 72 -3.05 4.94 -12.52
C LEU A 72 -3.50 5.55 -13.86
N LEU A 73 -4.53 4.95 -14.48
CA LEU A 73 -5.07 5.42 -15.75
C LEU A 73 -5.70 6.81 -15.59
N ALA A 74 -6.46 7.00 -14.53
CA ALA A 74 -7.17 8.25 -14.24
C ALA A 74 -6.23 9.41 -14.01
N THR A 75 -5.17 9.23 -13.20
CA THR A 75 -4.14 10.25 -12.98
C THR A 75 -3.54 10.71 -14.32
N LYS A 76 -3.21 9.76 -15.22
CA LYS A 76 -2.67 10.07 -16.55
C LYS A 76 -3.65 10.87 -17.41
N GLU A 77 -4.91 10.43 -17.48
CA GLU A 77 -5.93 11.11 -18.30
C GLU A 77 -6.24 12.51 -17.78
N ILE A 78 -6.30 12.72 -16.46
CA ILE A 78 -6.47 14.05 -15.85
C ILE A 78 -5.27 14.95 -16.17
N ALA A 79 -4.04 14.46 -16.01
CA ALA A 79 -2.83 15.24 -16.30
C ALA A 79 -2.76 15.67 -17.77
N GLN A 80 -3.21 14.83 -18.71
CA GLN A 80 -3.26 15.17 -20.14
C GLN A 80 -4.39 16.15 -20.48
N ASN A 81 -5.41 16.26 -19.64
CA ASN A 81 -6.61 17.08 -19.86
C ASN A 81 -6.77 18.15 -18.77
N HIS A 82 -5.65 18.69 -18.28
CA HIS A 82 -5.59 19.60 -17.13
C HIS A 82 -6.63 20.74 -17.20
N ASP A 83 -6.80 21.35 -18.39
CA ASP A 83 -7.68 22.51 -18.59
C ASP A 83 -9.08 22.14 -19.13
N ASN A 84 -9.29 20.89 -19.56
CA ASN A 84 -10.56 20.45 -20.15
C ASN A 84 -11.54 19.94 -19.07
N LYS A 85 -12.37 20.85 -18.57
CA LYS A 85 -13.37 20.57 -17.52
C LYS A 85 -14.38 19.49 -17.90
N ALA A 86 -14.82 19.46 -19.16
CA ALA A 86 -15.78 18.46 -19.63
C ALA A 86 -15.16 17.06 -19.56
N LYS A 87 -13.92 16.91 -20.03
CA LYS A 87 -13.22 15.63 -19.98
C LYS A 87 -12.91 15.19 -18.55
N LYS A 88 -12.50 16.10 -17.68
CA LYS A 88 -12.33 15.81 -16.24
C LYS A 88 -13.63 15.30 -15.60
N SER A 89 -14.77 15.94 -15.93
CA SER A 89 -16.09 15.52 -15.45
C SER A 89 -16.49 14.13 -15.94
N GLU A 90 -16.20 13.81 -17.20
CA GLU A 90 -16.40 12.47 -17.76
C GLU A 90 -15.56 11.41 -17.01
N ILE A 91 -14.27 11.68 -16.79
CA ILE A 91 -13.34 10.75 -16.12
C ILE A 91 -13.80 10.49 -14.68
N VAL A 92 -14.06 11.55 -13.91
CA VAL A 92 -14.51 11.46 -12.52
C VAL A 92 -15.83 10.70 -12.43
N SER A 93 -16.82 11.04 -13.27
CA SER A 93 -18.11 10.36 -13.29
C SER A 93 -17.95 8.87 -13.64
N SER A 94 -17.12 8.55 -14.63
CA SER A 94 -16.89 7.17 -15.05
C SER A 94 -16.35 6.31 -13.91
N ILE A 95 -15.36 6.83 -13.18
CA ILE A 95 -14.71 6.13 -12.08
C ILE A 95 -15.67 6.03 -10.88
N PHE A 96 -16.41 7.09 -10.60
CA PHE A 96 -17.42 7.10 -9.54
C PHE A 96 -18.45 5.99 -9.75
N PHE A 97 -19.07 5.91 -10.94
CA PHE A 97 -20.05 4.87 -11.25
C PHE A 97 -19.43 3.47 -11.38
N ALA A 98 -18.20 3.36 -11.88
CA ALA A 98 -17.47 2.09 -11.91
C ALA A 98 -17.26 1.55 -10.49
N ARG A 99 -16.78 2.38 -9.56
CA ARG A 99 -16.58 2.00 -8.15
C ARG A 99 -17.90 1.71 -7.44
N LEU A 100 -18.95 2.49 -7.72
CA LEU A 100 -20.29 2.26 -7.18
C LEU A 100 -20.81 0.86 -7.55
N PHE A 101 -20.61 0.45 -8.81
CA PHE A 101 -20.96 -0.90 -9.27
C PHE A 101 -20.16 -1.99 -8.53
N LEU A 102 -18.85 -1.82 -8.37
CA LEU A 102 -18.00 -2.78 -7.63
C LEU A 102 -18.36 -2.86 -6.15
N VAL A 103 -18.72 -1.74 -5.52
CA VAL A 103 -19.20 -1.73 -4.14
C VAL A 103 -20.52 -2.49 -4.03
N GLY A 104 -21.42 -2.39 -5.02
CA GLY A 104 -22.62 -3.21 -5.08
C GLY A 104 -22.31 -4.71 -5.08
N ILE A 105 -21.34 -5.15 -5.90
CA ILE A 105 -20.88 -6.55 -5.92
C ILE A 105 -20.24 -6.93 -4.58
N ALA A 106 -19.38 -6.07 -4.04
CA ALA A 106 -18.70 -6.29 -2.76
C ALA A 106 -19.69 -6.40 -1.59
N LEU A 107 -20.78 -5.63 -1.61
CA LEU A 107 -21.83 -5.66 -0.60
C LEU A 107 -22.59 -7.00 -0.62
N ILE A 108 -22.88 -7.54 -1.81
CA ILE A 108 -23.51 -8.87 -1.95
C ILE A 108 -22.60 -9.94 -1.33
N ILE A 109 -21.31 -9.92 -1.66
CA ILE A 109 -20.34 -10.85 -1.08
C ILE A 109 -20.27 -10.68 0.43
N PHE A 110 -20.20 -9.44 0.92
CA PHE A 110 -20.13 -9.12 2.33
C PHE A 110 -21.32 -9.65 3.14
N ILE A 111 -22.54 -9.57 2.61
CA ILE A 111 -23.75 -10.08 3.25
C ILE A 111 -23.74 -11.62 3.35
N ILE A 112 -23.09 -12.31 2.40
CA ILE A 112 -23.00 -13.78 2.37
C ILE A 112 -21.94 -14.31 3.35
N LEU A 113 -20.86 -13.55 3.60
CA LEU A 113 -19.73 -14.01 4.40
C LEU A 113 -20.07 -14.55 5.81
N PRO A 114 -20.97 -13.93 6.60
CA PRO A 114 -21.32 -14.43 7.94
C PRO A 114 -21.91 -15.83 7.92
N PHE A 115 -22.64 -16.20 6.86
CA PHE A 115 -23.25 -17.52 6.73
C PHE A 115 -22.24 -18.63 6.39
N ILE A 116 -21.06 -18.25 5.89
CA ILE A 116 -20.00 -19.19 5.51
C ILE A 116 -18.93 -19.27 6.61
N PHE A 117 -18.63 -18.16 7.28
CA PHE A 117 -17.53 -18.04 8.21
C PHE A 117 -18.03 -17.61 9.61
N PRO A 118 -18.06 -18.53 10.59
CA PRO A 118 -18.52 -18.23 11.96
C PRO A 118 -17.77 -17.09 12.64
N PHE A 119 -16.49 -16.89 12.28
CA PHE A 119 -15.70 -15.77 12.78
C PHE A 119 -16.26 -14.42 12.33
N VAL A 120 -16.74 -14.33 11.08
CA VAL A 120 -17.35 -13.12 10.53
C VAL A 120 -18.69 -12.84 11.22
N GLU A 121 -19.48 -13.88 11.51
CA GLU A 121 -20.71 -13.77 12.29
C GLU A 121 -20.43 -13.20 13.70
N LYS A 122 -19.47 -13.79 14.42
CA LYS A 122 -19.09 -13.35 15.77
C LYS A 122 -18.70 -11.87 15.83
N TYR A 123 -17.99 -11.38 14.82
CA TYR A 123 -17.51 -10.00 14.75
C TYR A 123 -18.25 -9.15 13.70
N PHE A 124 -19.50 -9.51 13.37
CA PHE A 124 -20.23 -8.93 12.24
C PHE A 124 -20.28 -7.40 12.28
N LEU A 125 -20.52 -6.83 13.46
CA LEU A 125 -20.66 -5.38 13.63
C LEU A 125 -19.32 -4.66 13.36
N LEU A 126 -18.18 -5.23 13.79
CA LEU A 126 -16.86 -4.71 13.45
C LEU A 126 -16.61 -4.81 11.94
N TYR A 127 -16.89 -5.96 11.34
CA TYR A 127 -16.78 -6.15 9.89
C TYR A 127 -17.64 -5.13 9.12
N PHE A 128 -18.85 -4.84 9.59
CA PHE A 128 -19.77 -3.89 8.97
C PHE A 128 -19.26 -2.46 9.02
N VAL A 129 -18.84 -1.97 10.20
CA VAL A 129 -18.25 -0.62 10.34
C VAL A 129 -17.01 -0.46 9.47
N CYS A 130 -16.22 -1.51 9.39
CA CYS A 130 -14.97 -1.51 8.65
C CYS A 130 -15.26 -1.59 7.12
N PHE A 131 -16.35 -2.26 6.72
CA PHE A 131 -16.90 -2.21 5.36
C PHE A 131 -17.46 -0.82 4.99
N LEU A 132 -18.08 -0.07 5.91
CA LEU A 132 -18.46 1.32 5.65
C LEU A 132 -17.24 2.19 5.28
N GLY A 133 -16.08 1.92 5.88
CA GLY A 133 -14.82 2.57 5.49
C GLY A 133 -14.44 2.32 4.04
N ILE A 134 -14.75 1.13 3.50
CA ILE A 134 -14.50 0.77 2.10
C ILE A 134 -15.37 1.60 1.14
N ILE A 135 -16.59 1.99 1.53
CA ILE A 135 -17.44 2.89 0.74
C ILE A 135 -16.71 4.23 0.50
N GLY A 136 -15.82 4.63 1.41
CA GLY A 136 -14.93 5.78 1.23
C GLY A 136 -14.06 5.71 -0.02
N GLN A 137 -13.80 4.52 -0.57
CA GLN A 137 -13.08 4.35 -1.83
C GLN A 137 -13.86 4.88 -3.03
N ILE A 138 -15.20 4.95 -2.99
CA ILE A 138 -15.97 5.61 -4.04
C ILE A 138 -15.57 7.09 -4.13
N PHE A 139 -15.41 7.72 -2.98
CA PHE A 139 -15.08 9.14 -2.84
C PHE A 139 -13.58 9.43 -2.92
N SER A 140 -12.71 8.41 -2.95
CA SER A 140 -11.27 8.64 -2.95
C SER A 140 -10.79 9.28 -4.26
N CYS A 141 -10.33 10.53 -4.17
CA CYS A 141 -9.93 11.37 -5.30
C CYS A 141 -8.42 11.70 -5.31
N ASN A 142 -7.59 10.92 -4.59
CA ASN A 142 -6.12 11.06 -4.58
C ASN A 142 -5.54 11.16 -6.00
N TRP A 143 -6.01 10.30 -6.91
CA TRP A 143 -5.59 10.26 -8.32
C TRP A 143 -5.93 11.54 -9.09
N TYR A 144 -7.03 12.22 -8.74
CA TYR A 144 -7.42 13.48 -9.37
C TYR A 144 -6.46 14.59 -8.96
N PHE A 145 -6.24 14.75 -7.64
CA PHE A 145 -5.31 15.76 -7.12
C PHE A 145 -3.87 15.50 -7.58
N GLN A 146 -3.49 14.23 -7.72
CA GLN A 146 -2.21 13.85 -8.30
C GLN A 146 -2.09 14.29 -9.77
N GLY A 147 -3.14 14.05 -10.59
CA GLY A 147 -3.16 14.46 -11.99
C GLY A 147 -3.23 15.98 -12.20
N MET A 148 -3.82 16.70 -11.24
CA MET A 148 -3.88 18.17 -11.21
C MET A 148 -2.64 18.82 -10.56
N GLU A 149 -1.63 18.04 -10.19
CA GLU A 149 -0.43 18.51 -9.46
C GLU A 149 -0.73 19.31 -8.18
N ASN A 150 -1.80 18.94 -7.48
CA ASN A 150 -2.30 19.62 -6.28
C ASN A 150 -2.42 18.64 -5.09
N MET A 151 -1.41 17.78 -4.90
CA MET A 151 -1.37 16.80 -3.80
C MET A 151 -1.38 17.45 -2.42
N LYS A 152 -0.93 18.70 -2.31
CA LYS A 152 -0.99 19.50 -1.08
C LYS A 152 -2.40 19.54 -0.48
N THR A 153 -3.40 19.76 -1.32
CA THR A 153 -4.79 19.94 -0.86
C THR A 153 -5.32 18.64 -0.24
N ILE A 154 -5.18 17.52 -0.94
CA ILE A 154 -5.63 16.23 -0.43
C ILE A 154 -4.84 15.79 0.81
N THR A 155 -3.54 16.13 0.86
CA THR A 155 -2.69 15.83 2.01
C THR A 155 -3.18 16.55 3.26
N TYR A 156 -3.47 17.85 3.17
CA TYR A 156 -4.00 18.59 4.32
C TYR A 156 -5.36 18.09 4.79
N ILE A 157 -6.27 17.77 3.86
CA ILE A 157 -7.60 17.24 4.20
C ILE A 157 -7.46 15.91 4.95
N GLN A 158 -6.68 14.97 4.41
CA GLN A 158 -6.52 13.65 5.04
C GLN A 158 -5.82 13.74 6.39
N ILE A 159 -4.73 14.52 6.49
CA ILE A 159 -4.03 14.73 7.77
C ILE A 159 -4.95 15.40 8.79
N PHE A 160 -5.75 16.39 8.38
CA PHE A 160 -6.69 17.04 9.29
C PHE A 160 -7.66 16.03 9.92
N PHE A 161 -8.32 15.19 9.12
CA PHE A 161 -9.23 14.18 9.65
C PHE A 161 -8.50 13.07 10.45
N SER A 162 -7.28 12.69 10.03
CA SER A 162 -6.45 11.75 10.80
C SER A 162 -6.03 12.32 12.16
N LEU A 163 -5.65 13.60 12.24
CA LEU A 163 -5.33 14.27 13.50
C LEU A 163 -6.58 14.50 14.35
N LEU A 164 -7.72 14.79 13.72
CA LEU A 164 -9.00 14.94 14.40
C LEU A 164 -9.44 13.63 15.07
N SER A 165 -8.99 12.46 14.59
CA SER A 165 -9.25 11.18 15.25
C SER A 165 -8.55 11.04 16.61
N LEU A 166 -7.41 11.73 16.81
CA LEU A 166 -6.55 11.53 17.97
C LEU A 166 -7.22 11.88 19.31
N PRO A 167 -7.88 13.06 19.47
CA PRO A 167 -8.57 13.37 20.72
C PRO A 167 -9.66 12.34 21.05
N PHE A 168 -10.42 11.87 20.05
CA PHE A 168 -11.44 10.85 20.29
C PHE A 168 -10.83 9.53 20.76
N ILE A 169 -9.72 9.10 20.14
CA ILE A 169 -9.01 7.88 20.56
C ILE A 169 -8.54 8.02 22.02
N PHE A 170 -7.85 9.11 22.36
CA PHE A 170 -7.27 9.27 23.70
C PHE A 170 -8.32 9.47 24.81
N LEU A 171 -9.46 10.09 24.50
CA LEU A 171 -10.50 10.37 25.49
C LEU A 171 -11.42 9.17 25.74
N TYR A 172 -11.76 8.42 24.70
CA TYR A 172 -12.81 7.40 24.79
C TYR A 172 -12.32 5.96 24.83
N ILE A 173 -11.10 5.66 24.35
CA ILE A 173 -10.59 4.27 24.29
C ILE A 173 -9.79 3.98 25.55
N LYS A 174 -10.35 3.15 26.44
CA LYS A 174 -9.76 2.87 27.76
C LYS A 174 -9.63 1.39 28.07
N SER A 175 -10.37 0.54 27.36
CA SER A 175 -10.47 -0.88 27.65
C SER A 175 -10.61 -1.72 26.38
N PRO A 176 -10.32 -3.03 26.44
CA PRO A 176 -10.49 -3.95 25.30
C PRO A 176 -11.91 -3.97 24.71
N SER A 177 -12.95 -3.67 25.51
CA SER A 177 -14.34 -3.57 25.03
C SER A 177 -14.60 -2.38 24.12
N ASP A 178 -13.73 -1.38 24.13
CA ASP A 178 -13.87 -0.16 23.29
C ASP A 178 -13.38 -0.39 21.86
N LEU A 179 -13.01 -1.62 21.48
CA LEU A 179 -12.51 -1.97 20.14
C LEU A 179 -13.44 -1.47 19.03
N LEU A 180 -14.75 -1.67 19.18
CA LEU A 180 -15.72 -1.22 18.19
C LEU A 180 -15.69 0.31 18.03
N LEU A 181 -15.67 1.04 19.15
CA LEU A 181 -15.63 2.51 19.14
C LEU A 181 -14.34 3.01 18.47
N TYR A 182 -13.21 2.36 18.77
CA TYR A 182 -11.94 2.64 18.11
C TYR A 182 -12.03 2.50 16.59
N VAL A 183 -12.63 1.39 16.12
CA VAL A 183 -12.83 1.15 14.68
C VAL A 183 -13.76 2.21 14.08
N ILE A 184 -14.88 2.55 14.73
CA ILE A 184 -15.80 3.61 14.27
C ILE A 184 -15.08 4.94 14.11
N ILE A 185 -14.23 5.32 15.08
CA ILE A 185 -13.49 6.59 15.02
C ILE A 185 -12.55 6.61 13.81
N ILE A 186 -11.73 5.57 13.62
CA ILE A 186 -10.74 5.55 12.55
C ILE A 186 -11.39 5.46 11.17
N THR A 187 -12.34 4.53 10.99
CA THR A 187 -12.99 4.35 9.69
C THR A 187 -13.90 5.51 9.36
N GLY A 188 -14.61 6.07 10.35
CA GLY A 188 -15.42 7.28 10.22
C GLY A 188 -14.60 8.48 9.80
N MET A 189 -13.50 8.79 10.50
CA MET A 189 -12.64 9.92 10.15
C MET A 189 -12.01 9.78 8.76
N GLY A 190 -11.57 8.56 8.40
CA GLY A 190 -11.07 8.28 7.05
C GLY A 190 -12.14 8.45 5.97
N LEU A 191 -13.37 8.00 6.23
CA LEU A 191 -14.53 8.16 5.34
C LEU A 191 -14.87 9.65 5.15
N PHE A 192 -14.99 10.40 6.24
CA PHE A 192 -15.25 11.84 6.19
C PHE A 192 -14.16 12.60 5.43
N GLY A 193 -12.89 12.24 5.60
CA GLY A 193 -11.80 12.81 4.84
C GLY A 193 -11.92 12.60 3.34
N ASN A 194 -12.28 11.39 2.90
CA ASN A 194 -12.51 11.09 1.48
C ASN A 194 -13.74 11.83 0.93
N ILE A 195 -14.85 11.83 1.68
CA ILE A 195 -16.08 12.54 1.29
C ILE A 195 -15.82 14.05 1.16
N PHE A 196 -15.17 14.65 2.16
CA PHE A 196 -14.84 16.07 2.14
C PHE A 196 -13.95 16.42 0.95
N ALA A 197 -12.92 15.62 0.68
CA ALA A 197 -12.05 15.83 -0.47
C ALA A 197 -12.79 15.72 -1.81
N PHE A 198 -13.72 14.78 -1.92
CA PHE A 198 -14.55 14.60 -3.12
C PHE A 198 -15.45 15.80 -3.38
N PHE A 199 -16.16 16.28 -2.36
CA PHE A 199 -16.99 17.48 -2.48
C PHE A 199 -16.17 18.74 -2.73
N TYR A 200 -15.01 18.87 -2.07
CA TYR A 200 -14.09 19.97 -2.31
C TYR A 200 -13.67 20.04 -3.80
N MET A 201 -13.32 18.90 -4.40
CA MET A 201 -13.02 18.80 -5.83
C MET A 201 -14.22 19.23 -6.69
N ILE A 202 -15.43 18.76 -6.39
CA ILE A 202 -16.64 19.12 -7.14
C ILE A 202 -16.88 20.64 -7.12
N PHE A 203 -16.85 21.26 -5.94
CA PHE A 203 -17.18 22.67 -5.79
C PHE A 203 -16.06 23.58 -6.32
N LYS A 204 -14.80 23.29 -6.00
CA LYS A 204 -13.67 24.14 -6.40
C LYS A 204 -13.40 24.06 -7.89
N ASP A 205 -13.32 22.84 -8.43
CA ASP A 205 -12.94 22.63 -9.84
C ASP A 205 -14.15 22.59 -10.77
N LYS A 206 -15.35 22.79 -10.22
CA LYS A 206 -16.65 22.82 -10.93
C LYS A 206 -16.88 21.55 -11.75
N ILE A 207 -16.51 20.41 -11.18
CA ILE A 207 -16.69 19.09 -11.79
C ILE A 207 -18.16 18.69 -11.70
N LYS A 208 -18.74 18.25 -12.83
CA LYS A 208 -20.13 17.77 -12.86
C LYS A 208 -20.14 16.25 -12.82
N ILE A 209 -20.93 15.67 -11.93
CA ILE A 209 -21.18 14.23 -11.91
C ILE A 209 -22.44 13.96 -12.74
N TYR A 210 -22.31 13.11 -13.76
CA TYR A 210 -23.42 12.70 -14.61
C TYR A 210 -23.29 11.24 -14.98
N TRP A 211 -24.41 10.58 -15.26
CA TRP A 211 -24.41 9.17 -15.63
C TRP A 211 -23.57 8.94 -16.90
N VAL A 212 -22.63 8.01 -16.81
CA VAL A 212 -21.78 7.62 -17.94
C VAL A 212 -22.27 6.29 -18.50
N GLY A 213 -22.37 6.18 -19.82
CA GLY A 213 -22.78 4.95 -20.49
C GLY A 213 -21.91 3.75 -20.12
N PHE A 214 -22.53 2.59 -19.96
CA PHE A 214 -21.87 1.34 -19.56
C PHE A 214 -20.71 0.94 -20.49
N SER A 215 -20.77 1.30 -21.77
CA SER A 215 -19.70 1.07 -22.76
C SER A 215 -18.38 1.70 -22.34
N LEU A 216 -18.41 2.93 -21.82
CA LEU A 216 -17.21 3.67 -21.42
C LEU A 216 -16.61 3.09 -20.13
N ILE A 217 -17.47 2.70 -19.19
CA ILE A 217 -17.07 1.98 -17.97
C ILE A 217 -16.38 0.66 -18.35
N LYS A 218 -16.99 -0.14 -19.23
CA LYS A 218 -16.44 -1.41 -19.73
C LYS A 218 -15.09 -1.23 -20.43
N GLN A 219 -14.94 -0.17 -21.22
CA GLN A 219 -13.67 0.15 -21.88
C GLN A 219 -12.57 0.45 -20.85
N ARG A 220 -12.87 1.23 -19.81
CA ARG A 220 -11.93 1.54 -18.72
C ARG A 220 -11.49 0.27 -18.00
N TYR A 221 -12.43 -0.61 -17.64
CA TYR A 221 -12.14 -1.92 -17.06
C TYR A 221 -11.16 -2.72 -17.92
N LYS A 222 -11.40 -2.80 -19.24
CA LYS A 222 -10.54 -3.55 -20.16
C LYS A 222 -9.10 -3.02 -20.21
N ILE A 223 -8.93 -1.70 -20.13
CA ILE A 223 -7.61 -1.05 -20.16
C ILE A 223 -6.87 -1.28 -18.83
N THR A 224 -7.57 -1.21 -17.69
CA THR A 224 -6.93 -1.34 -16.36
C THR A 224 -6.74 -2.79 -15.92
N LEU A 225 -7.44 -3.75 -16.54
CA LEU A 225 -7.42 -5.16 -16.15
C LEU A 225 -6.01 -5.77 -15.96
N PRO A 226 -5.01 -5.54 -16.84
CA PRO A 226 -3.67 -6.09 -16.62
C PRO A 226 -2.96 -5.54 -15.38
N PHE A 227 -3.23 -4.28 -15.02
CA PHE A 227 -2.69 -3.66 -13.80
C PHE A 227 -3.41 -4.19 -12.57
N PHE A 228 -4.72 -4.43 -12.67
CA PHE A 228 -5.50 -5.05 -11.61
C PHE A 228 -4.97 -6.43 -11.23
N TYR A 229 -4.65 -7.29 -12.21
CA TYR A 229 -4.04 -8.59 -11.92
C TYR A 229 -2.72 -8.47 -11.17
N LYS A 230 -1.89 -7.49 -11.52
CA LYS A 230 -0.63 -7.26 -10.80
C LYS A 230 -0.89 -6.86 -9.34
N ASP A 231 -1.81 -5.93 -9.11
CA ASP A 231 -2.09 -5.38 -7.79
C ASP A 231 -2.77 -6.42 -6.87
N ILE A 232 -3.76 -7.16 -7.40
CA ILE A 232 -4.49 -8.17 -6.63
C ILE A 232 -3.57 -9.33 -6.21
N ILE A 233 -2.65 -9.78 -7.09
CA ILE A 233 -1.69 -10.85 -6.77
C ILE A 233 -0.81 -10.44 -5.59
N GLY A 234 -0.26 -9.22 -5.63
CA GLY A 234 0.58 -8.70 -4.55
C GLY A 234 -0.18 -8.56 -3.23
N ILE A 235 -1.40 -7.99 -3.29
CA ILE A 235 -2.22 -7.77 -2.09
C ILE A 235 -2.70 -9.08 -1.49
N VAL A 236 -3.14 -10.05 -2.29
CA VAL A 236 -3.53 -11.39 -1.79
C VAL A 236 -2.33 -12.06 -1.12
N LYS A 237 -1.13 -12.01 -1.72
CA LYS A 237 0.10 -12.56 -1.12
C LYS A 237 0.41 -11.94 0.24
N MET A 238 0.29 -10.62 0.38
CA MET A 238 0.62 -9.93 1.62
C MET A 238 -0.45 -10.11 2.70
N GLN A 239 -1.72 -9.95 2.34
CA GLN A 239 -2.81 -10.02 3.33
C GLN A 239 -3.14 -11.46 3.74
N SER A 240 -2.82 -12.46 2.91
CA SER A 240 -2.98 -13.87 3.29
C SER A 240 -2.11 -14.25 4.49
N ILE A 241 -0.92 -13.64 4.67
CA ILE A 241 -0.07 -13.90 5.84
C ILE A 241 -0.84 -13.58 7.12
N THR A 242 -1.40 -12.37 7.23
CA THR A 242 -2.19 -11.95 8.40
C THR A 242 -3.41 -12.84 8.63
N GLN A 243 -4.10 -13.25 7.56
CA GLN A 243 -5.23 -14.17 7.65
C GLN A 243 -4.82 -15.56 8.15
N ILE A 244 -3.72 -16.11 7.63
CA ILE A 244 -3.22 -17.43 8.05
C ILE A 244 -2.74 -17.37 9.51
N ILE A 245 -2.07 -16.27 9.91
CA ILE A 245 -1.69 -16.07 11.31
C ILE A 245 -2.93 -16.09 12.22
N GLY A 246 -3.95 -15.30 11.90
CA GLY A 246 -5.14 -15.22 12.76
C GLY A 246 -5.94 -16.53 12.83
N ILE A 247 -6.00 -17.30 11.74
CA ILE A 247 -6.73 -18.57 11.70
C ILE A 247 -6.00 -19.68 12.47
N TYR A 248 -4.67 -19.78 12.34
CA TYR A 248 -3.91 -20.93 12.86
C TYR A 248 -3.13 -20.64 14.16
N PHE A 249 -2.73 -19.40 14.39
CA PHE A 249 -1.83 -19.02 15.48
C PHE A 249 -2.44 -18.02 16.47
N GLY A 250 -3.58 -17.41 16.12
CA GLY A 250 -4.36 -16.55 17.02
C GLY A 250 -4.09 -15.06 16.84
N MET A 251 -4.92 -14.24 17.51
CA MET A 251 -4.94 -12.79 17.32
C MET A 251 -3.75 -12.08 17.97
N HIS A 252 -3.19 -12.64 19.04
CA HIS A 252 -1.95 -12.16 19.63
C HIS A 252 -0.81 -12.10 18.59
N GLU A 253 -0.62 -13.21 17.87
CA GLU A 253 0.40 -13.34 16.83
C GLU A 253 0.14 -12.39 15.65
N VAL A 254 -1.13 -12.13 15.32
CA VAL A 254 -1.49 -11.11 14.32
C VAL A 254 -0.99 -9.73 14.73
N ALA A 255 -1.14 -9.35 15.99
CA ALA A 255 -0.64 -8.07 16.50
C ALA A 255 0.90 -8.01 16.49
N LEU A 256 1.59 -9.09 16.89
CA LEU A 256 3.05 -9.17 16.83
C LEU A 256 3.58 -9.00 15.41
N TYR A 257 2.95 -9.66 14.44
CA TYR A 257 3.28 -9.55 13.02
C TYR A 257 3.04 -8.13 12.48
N ASP A 258 1.92 -7.52 12.82
CA ASP A 258 1.60 -6.15 12.41
C ASP A 258 2.61 -5.14 12.94
N LEU A 259 3.02 -5.26 14.21
CA LEU A 259 4.08 -4.41 14.77
C LEU A 259 5.39 -4.58 13.99
N ALA A 260 5.79 -5.82 13.73
CA ALA A 260 7.01 -6.11 13.00
C ALA A 260 6.97 -5.54 11.57
N GLN A 261 5.84 -5.70 10.88
CA GLN A 261 5.63 -5.17 9.55
C GLN A 261 5.67 -3.63 9.54
N LYS A 262 5.05 -2.97 10.53
CA LYS A 262 5.09 -1.51 10.66
C LYS A 262 6.51 -0.99 10.83
N ILE A 263 7.32 -1.61 11.70
CA ILE A 263 8.72 -1.21 11.90
C ILE A 263 9.52 -1.35 10.60
N VAL A 264 9.34 -2.47 9.88
CA VAL A 264 10.01 -2.71 8.58
C VAL A 264 9.53 -1.76 7.47
N GLN A 265 8.29 -1.25 7.54
CA GLN A 265 7.78 -0.27 6.58
C GLN A 265 8.48 1.09 6.68
N ILE A 266 8.97 1.50 7.86
CA ILE A 266 9.58 2.83 8.03
C ILE A 266 10.75 3.03 7.05
N PRO A 267 11.80 2.17 7.02
CA PRO A 267 12.87 2.32 6.04
C PRO A 267 12.36 2.31 4.60
N LEU A 268 11.41 1.41 4.29
CA LEU A 268 10.86 1.27 2.94
C LEU A 268 10.18 2.54 2.40
N LEU A 269 9.56 3.35 3.26
CA LEU A 269 8.97 4.63 2.86
C LEU A 269 10.02 5.62 2.35
N PHE A 270 11.19 5.66 3.00
CA PHE A 270 12.29 6.53 2.61
C PHE A 270 13.02 6.00 1.37
N THR A 271 13.23 4.69 1.29
CA THR A 271 14.02 4.08 0.22
C THR A 271 13.21 3.79 -1.05
N GLY A 272 11.89 3.58 -0.94
CA GLY A 272 11.03 3.15 -2.06
C GLY A 272 10.88 4.18 -3.20
N ASN A 273 11.21 5.45 -2.96
CA ASN A 273 11.08 6.53 -3.95
C ASN A 273 12.37 6.82 -4.73
N ILE A 274 13.50 6.19 -4.38
CA ILE A 274 14.80 6.41 -5.04
C ILE A 274 14.71 6.09 -6.53
N ASN A 275 14.14 4.93 -6.86
CA ASN A 275 14.02 4.46 -8.24
C ASN A 275 13.15 5.39 -9.10
N ASN A 276 12.04 5.90 -8.57
CA ASN A 276 11.19 6.88 -9.24
C ASN A 276 11.92 8.19 -9.54
N ALA A 277 12.72 8.70 -8.60
CA ALA A 277 13.48 9.94 -8.78
C ALA A 277 14.59 9.79 -9.84
N LEU A 278 15.20 8.60 -9.91
CA LEU A 278 16.28 8.31 -10.86
C LEU A 278 15.78 7.88 -12.24
N PHE A 279 14.55 7.38 -12.35
CA PHE A 279 13.97 6.85 -13.58
C PHE A 279 14.10 7.78 -14.80
N PRO A 280 13.76 9.09 -14.73
CA PRO A 280 13.87 9.98 -15.89
C PRO A 280 15.29 10.12 -16.45
N LYS A 281 16.32 9.98 -15.60
CA LYS A 281 17.73 10.06 -16.02
C LYS A 281 18.14 8.85 -16.85
N PHE A 282 17.77 7.65 -16.38
CA PHE A 282 18.06 6.39 -17.07
C PHE A 282 17.20 6.18 -18.32
N ALA A 283 15.98 6.74 -18.34
CA ALA A 283 15.13 6.72 -19.53
C ALA A 283 15.70 7.52 -20.71
N LYS A 284 16.42 8.62 -20.42
CA LYS A 284 17.07 9.44 -21.46
C LYS A 284 18.41 8.86 -21.92
N ASN A 285 19.24 8.44 -20.97
CA ASN A 285 20.57 7.90 -21.23
C ASN A 285 20.72 6.56 -20.50
N PRO A 286 20.37 5.44 -21.15
CA PRO A 286 20.50 4.12 -20.54
C PRO A 286 21.99 3.73 -20.42
N ASP A 287 22.56 3.91 -19.23
CA ASP A 287 23.91 3.48 -18.90
C ASP A 287 23.90 2.30 -17.93
N LYS A 288 24.34 1.14 -18.43
CA LYS A 288 24.43 -0.11 -17.66
C LYS A 288 25.37 -0.03 -16.47
N LYS A 289 26.53 0.63 -16.59
CA LYS A 289 27.48 0.77 -15.48
C LYS A 289 26.86 1.59 -14.36
N ALA A 290 26.11 2.63 -14.72
CA ALA A 290 25.35 3.42 -13.76
C ALA A 290 24.22 2.60 -13.09
N ILE A 291 23.48 1.77 -13.83
CA ILE A 291 22.45 0.87 -13.24
C ILE A 291 23.08 -0.11 -12.24
N MET A 292 24.20 -0.75 -12.59
CA MET A 292 24.92 -1.66 -11.68
C MET A 292 25.43 -0.93 -10.43
N LYS A 293 25.85 0.34 -10.58
CA LYS A 293 26.26 1.17 -9.46
C LYS A 293 25.09 1.51 -8.54
N VAL A 294 23.92 1.82 -9.08
CA VAL A 294 22.67 2.01 -8.30
C VAL A 294 22.30 0.74 -7.56
N MET A 295 22.34 -0.42 -8.22
CA MET A 295 22.09 -1.71 -7.58
C MET A 295 23.03 -1.97 -6.39
N LYS A 296 24.32 -1.64 -6.53
CA LYS A 296 25.28 -1.75 -5.42
C LYS A 296 24.95 -0.80 -4.27
N TYR A 297 24.55 0.44 -4.56
CA TYR A 297 24.15 1.40 -3.53
C TYR A 297 22.88 0.96 -2.79
N GLU A 298 21.86 0.51 -3.51
CA GLU A 298 20.63 0.00 -2.90
C GLU A 298 20.88 -1.29 -2.09
N TYR A 299 21.80 -2.14 -2.51
CA TYR A 299 22.23 -3.30 -1.73
C TYR A 299 22.89 -2.89 -0.40
N ILE A 300 23.83 -1.94 -0.44
CA ILE A 300 24.47 -1.40 0.77
C ILE A 300 23.43 -0.73 1.68
N LEU A 301 22.52 0.05 1.11
CA LEU A 301 21.44 0.70 1.84
C LEU A 301 20.53 -0.32 2.53
N GLY A 302 20.16 -1.40 1.83
CA GLY A 302 19.37 -2.50 2.40
C GLY A 302 20.05 -3.15 3.60
N ILE A 303 21.35 -3.44 3.49
CA ILE A 303 22.14 -3.98 4.62
C ILE A 303 22.18 -2.98 5.79
N LEU A 304 22.38 -1.70 5.51
CA LEU A 304 22.37 -0.66 6.56
C LEU A 304 21.01 -0.60 7.27
N CYS A 305 19.90 -0.68 6.54
CA CYS A 305 18.55 -0.72 7.13
C CYS A 305 18.37 -1.95 8.04
N ILE A 306 18.82 -3.12 7.60
CA ILE A 306 18.77 -4.36 8.39
C ILE A 306 19.62 -4.21 9.66
N ALA A 307 20.85 -3.70 9.54
CA ALA A 307 21.73 -3.48 10.68
C ALA A 307 21.11 -2.49 11.71
N MET A 308 20.49 -1.41 11.23
CA MET A 308 19.77 -0.46 12.09
C MET A 308 18.58 -1.12 12.81
N ILE A 309 17.84 -2.01 12.14
CA ILE A 309 16.76 -2.76 12.77
C ILE A 309 17.30 -3.76 13.80
N ILE A 310 18.43 -4.41 13.57
CA ILE A 310 19.03 -5.30 14.56
C ILE A 310 19.44 -4.53 15.82
N LEU A 311 20.08 -3.36 15.65
CA LEU A 311 20.57 -2.52 16.75
C LEU A 311 19.45 -1.82 17.52
N PHE A 312 18.51 -1.19 16.82
CA PHE A 312 17.48 -0.33 17.41
C PHE A 312 16.08 -0.96 17.44
N GLY A 313 15.87 -2.11 16.79
CA GLY A 313 14.56 -2.75 16.68
C GLY A 313 13.98 -3.17 18.03
N LYS A 314 14.82 -3.61 18.98
CA LYS A 314 14.36 -3.95 20.34
C LYS A 314 13.78 -2.73 21.05
N LEU A 315 14.45 -1.57 20.93
CA LEU A 315 13.96 -0.30 21.46
C LEU A 315 12.67 0.12 20.75
N ALA A 316 12.60 0.00 19.43
CA ALA A 316 11.41 0.34 18.65
C ALA A 316 10.19 -0.51 19.06
N VAL A 317 10.36 -1.84 19.19
CA VAL A 317 9.32 -2.76 19.67
C VAL A 317 8.87 -2.38 21.08
N TYR A 318 9.81 -2.08 21.99
CA TYR A 318 9.47 -1.69 23.36
C TYR A 318 8.68 -0.37 23.41
N ILE A 319 9.08 0.65 22.66
CA ILE A 319 8.39 1.95 22.61
C ILE A 319 6.97 1.80 22.07
N LEU A 320 6.78 0.95 21.06
CA LEU A 320 5.51 0.81 20.34
C LEU A 320 4.57 -0.20 20.97
N GLY A 321 5.05 -1.42 21.20
CA GLY A 321 4.24 -2.53 21.71
C GLY A 321 4.35 -2.77 23.21
N GLY A 322 5.35 -2.18 23.89
CA GLY A 322 5.63 -2.47 25.29
C GLY A 322 6.23 -3.86 25.51
N GLU A 323 6.31 -4.29 26.78
CA GLU A 323 6.89 -5.58 27.16
C GLU A 323 6.07 -6.76 26.64
N THR A 324 4.75 -6.61 26.54
CA THR A 324 3.84 -7.66 26.06
C THR A 324 4.08 -8.07 24.61
N MET A 325 4.77 -7.24 23.82
CA MET A 325 5.05 -7.51 22.41
C MET A 325 6.53 -7.75 22.12
N SER A 326 7.36 -8.06 23.14
CA SER A 326 8.81 -8.21 22.96
C SER A 326 9.21 -9.25 21.92
N GLU A 327 8.40 -10.29 21.73
CA GLU A 327 8.63 -11.35 20.74
C GLU A 327 8.58 -10.83 19.28
N SER A 328 7.90 -9.72 19.04
CA SER A 328 7.86 -9.05 17.74
C SER A 328 9.27 -8.62 17.26
N TYR A 329 10.25 -8.47 18.16
CA TYR A 329 11.63 -8.15 17.79
C TYR A 329 12.24 -9.20 16.85
N TYR A 330 12.06 -10.49 17.13
CA TYR A 330 12.61 -11.55 16.30
C TYR A 330 11.93 -11.59 14.92
N LEU A 331 10.60 -11.42 14.90
CA LEU A 331 9.84 -11.29 13.64
C LEU A 331 10.31 -10.08 12.83
N THR A 332 10.59 -8.95 13.47
CA THR A 332 11.06 -7.71 12.84
C THR A 332 12.43 -7.91 12.18
N ILE A 333 13.36 -8.58 12.87
CA ILE A 333 14.69 -8.88 12.29
C ILE A 333 14.54 -9.75 11.04
N ILE A 334 13.77 -10.83 11.13
CA ILE A 334 13.59 -11.75 10.00
C ILE A 334 12.92 -11.00 8.83
N LEU A 335 11.82 -10.29 9.07
CA LEU A 335 11.11 -9.48 8.06
C LEU A 335 12.00 -8.40 7.43
N SER A 336 12.97 -7.84 8.16
CA SER A 336 13.84 -6.79 7.64
C SER A 336 14.65 -7.22 6.41
N ILE A 337 14.91 -8.53 6.24
CA ILE A 337 15.59 -9.08 5.05
C ILE A 337 14.78 -8.78 3.78
N ASN A 338 13.45 -8.68 3.89
CA ASN A 338 12.59 -8.33 2.77
C ASN A 338 12.93 -6.96 2.16
N ILE A 339 13.45 -6.01 2.97
CA ILE A 339 13.89 -4.68 2.51
C ILE A 339 14.90 -4.82 1.37
N LEU A 340 15.87 -5.74 1.53
CA LEU A 340 16.91 -5.97 0.53
C LEU A 340 16.31 -6.49 -0.78
N THR A 341 15.41 -7.49 -0.70
CA THR A 341 14.75 -8.02 -1.89
C THR A 341 13.92 -6.95 -2.60
N TYR A 342 13.18 -6.13 -1.85
CA TYR A 342 12.33 -5.08 -2.39
C TYR A 342 13.14 -4.05 -3.19
N LEU A 343 14.26 -3.58 -2.63
CA LEU A 343 15.14 -2.61 -3.29
C LEU A 343 15.71 -3.17 -4.60
N ILE A 344 16.31 -4.37 -4.55
CA ILE A 344 16.91 -5.00 -5.73
C ILE A 344 15.87 -5.22 -6.84
N ILE A 345 14.68 -5.72 -6.49
CA ILE A 345 13.56 -5.89 -7.43
C ILE A 345 13.17 -4.53 -8.02
N GLY A 346 13.12 -3.46 -7.22
CA GLY A 346 12.88 -2.09 -7.67
C GLY A 346 13.81 -1.68 -8.82
N VAL A 347 15.12 -1.87 -8.67
CA VAL A 347 16.11 -1.56 -9.72
C VAL A 347 15.83 -2.33 -11.02
N TYR A 348 15.55 -3.64 -10.94
CA TYR A 348 15.21 -4.44 -12.12
C TYR A 348 13.92 -3.96 -12.79
N MET A 349 12.90 -3.67 -12.01
CA MET A 349 11.60 -3.27 -12.53
C MET A 349 11.69 -1.92 -13.24
N TYR A 350 12.28 -0.91 -12.60
CA TYR A 350 12.37 0.44 -13.15
C TYR A 350 13.37 0.56 -14.29
N PHE A 351 14.61 0.08 -14.12
CA PHE A 351 15.67 0.37 -15.09
C PHE A 351 15.90 -0.74 -16.13
N ILE A 352 15.29 -1.92 -15.97
CA ILE A 352 15.46 -3.01 -16.93
C ILE A 352 14.14 -3.36 -17.61
N PHE A 353 13.06 -3.58 -16.87
CA PHE A 353 11.80 -4.01 -17.48
C PHE A 353 10.99 -2.86 -18.06
N ILE A 354 10.74 -1.80 -17.29
CA ILE A 354 9.92 -0.67 -17.74
C ILE A 354 10.60 0.05 -18.91
N LEU A 355 11.90 0.36 -18.81
CA LEU A 355 12.63 1.04 -19.90
C LEU A 355 12.63 0.25 -21.22
N ASN A 356 12.59 -1.08 -21.16
CA ASN A 356 12.55 -1.94 -22.34
C ASN A 356 11.13 -2.34 -22.75
N ASN A 357 10.09 -1.65 -22.23
CA ASN A 357 8.67 -1.94 -22.50
C ASN A 357 8.25 -3.39 -22.22
N LYS A 358 8.93 -4.07 -21.28
CA LYS A 358 8.66 -5.47 -20.91
C LYS A 358 7.69 -5.58 -19.73
N ASN A 359 6.59 -4.84 -19.77
CA ASN A 359 5.58 -4.83 -18.70
C ASN A 359 4.95 -6.22 -18.43
N LYS A 360 4.98 -7.13 -19.41
CA LYS A 360 4.57 -8.53 -19.21
C LYS A 360 5.48 -9.29 -18.24
N LEU A 361 6.79 -9.03 -18.26
CA LEU A 361 7.74 -9.67 -17.33
C LEU A 361 7.50 -9.26 -15.88
N ILE A 362 7.01 -8.04 -15.66
CA ILE A 362 6.60 -7.55 -14.34
C ILE A 362 5.45 -8.38 -13.78
N LEU A 363 4.43 -8.65 -14.60
CA LEU A 363 3.31 -9.50 -14.21
C LEU A 363 3.76 -10.94 -13.95
N TYR A 364 4.60 -11.52 -14.82
CA TYR A 364 5.13 -12.86 -14.61
C TYR A 364 5.99 -12.97 -13.35
N ASN A 365 6.80 -11.96 -13.03
CA ASN A 365 7.56 -11.95 -11.78
C ASN A 365 6.62 -12.00 -10.55
N GLN A 366 5.53 -11.22 -10.56
CA GLN A 366 4.54 -11.26 -9.47
C GLN A 366 3.83 -12.61 -9.37
N ILE A 367 3.52 -13.26 -10.49
CA ILE A 367 2.94 -14.61 -10.50
C ILE A 367 3.93 -15.62 -9.92
N VAL A 368 5.19 -15.58 -10.35
CA VAL A 368 6.25 -16.47 -9.83
C VAL A 368 6.40 -16.29 -8.33
N ALA A 369 6.39 -15.04 -7.85
CA ALA A 369 6.43 -14.74 -6.43
C ALA A 369 5.25 -15.33 -5.65
N PHE A 370 4.05 -15.17 -6.19
CA PHE A 370 2.82 -15.65 -5.58
C PHE A 370 2.84 -17.17 -5.45
N VAL A 371 3.15 -17.86 -6.54
CA VAL A 371 3.22 -19.33 -6.56
C VAL A 371 4.34 -19.82 -5.63
N SER A 372 5.54 -19.22 -5.70
CA SER A 372 6.65 -19.63 -4.83
C SER A 372 6.33 -19.42 -3.35
N PHE A 373 5.66 -18.31 -3.00
CA PHE A 373 5.23 -18.05 -1.62
C PHE A 373 4.31 -19.15 -1.09
N PHE A 374 3.21 -19.46 -1.78
CA PHE A 374 2.26 -20.47 -1.32
C PHE A 374 2.84 -21.88 -1.31
N VAL A 375 3.72 -22.23 -2.26
CA VAL A 375 4.38 -23.55 -2.30
C VAL A 375 5.35 -23.70 -1.13
N ILE A 376 6.25 -22.74 -0.93
CA ILE A 376 7.25 -22.80 0.16
C ILE A 376 6.55 -22.79 1.52
N MET A 377 5.50 -21.97 1.65
CA MET A 377 4.67 -21.91 2.85
C MET A 377 3.98 -23.24 3.13
N GLY A 378 3.31 -23.83 2.14
CA GLY A 378 2.61 -25.11 2.30
C GLY A 378 3.57 -26.21 2.74
N ILE A 379 4.74 -26.30 2.10
CA ILE A 379 5.79 -27.26 2.48
C ILE A 379 6.27 -26.98 3.91
N GLY A 380 6.59 -25.73 4.22
CA GLY A 380 7.12 -25.36 5.54
C GLY A 380 6.15 -25.65 6.68
N LEU A 381 4.85 -25.37 6.49
CA LEU A 381 3.83 -25.61 7.50
C LEU A 381 3.58 -27.11 7.75
N CYS A 382 3.87 -27.98 6.78
CA CYS A 382 3.83 -29.43 6.98
C CYS A 382 4.93 -29.92 7.93
N PHE A 383 6.09 -29.25 7.96
CA PHE A 383 7.22 -29.64 8.82
C PHE A 383 7.22 -28.92 10.18
N TYR A 384 6.87 -27.64 10.20
CA TYR A 384 6.91 -26.83 11.41
C TYR A 384 5.76 -25.80 11.43
N GLN A 385 4.82 -25.99 12.35
CA GLN A 385 3.70 -25.07 12.52
C GLN A 385 4.14 -23.86 13.34
N SER A 386 4.61 -22.82 12.66
CA SER A 386 4.99 -21.56 13.30
C SER A 386 4.82 -20.37 12.38
N ILE A 387 4.53 -19.20 12.96
CA ILE A 387 4.52 -17.91 12.29
C ILE A 387 5.83 -17.61 11.55
N TYR A 388 6.98 -18.09 12.06
CA TYR A 388 8.28 -17.89 11.40
C TYR A 388 8.31 -18.50 10.00
N VAL A 389 7.59 -19.60 9.75
CA VAL A 389 7.51 -20.23 8.43
C VAL A 389 6.85 -19.29 7.41
N LEU A 390 5.82 -18.54 7.81
CA LEU A 390 5.13 -17.59 6.92
C LEU A 390 6.07 -16.46 6.52
N VAL A 391 6.81 -15.92 7.48
CA VAL A 391 7.78 -14.85 7.25
C VAL A 391 8.96 -15.33 6.39
N ILE A 392 9.50 -16.52 6.68
CA ILE A 392 10.61 -17.11 5.91
C ILE A 392 10.16 -17.40 4.47
N SER A 393 8.93 -17.90 4.29
CA SER A 393 8.34 -18.13 2.97
C SER A 393 8.24 -16.84 2.15
N LEU A 394 7.90 -15.71 2.79
CA LEU A 394 7.87 -14.41 2.14
C LEU A 394 9.26 -13.98 1.66
N ILE A 395 10.30 -14.21 2.47
CA ILE A 395 11.69 -13.85 2.14
C ILE A 395 12.21 -14.74 1.00
N LEU A 396 12.01 -16.05 1.11
CA LEU A 396 12.42 -16.99 0.06
C LEU A 396 11.70 -16.70 -1.26
N SER A 397 10.40 -16.37 -1.22
CA SER A 397 9.67 -15.87 -2.38
C SER A 397 10.32 -14.62 -2.99
N GLY A 398 10.72 -13.65 -2.16
CA GLY A 398 11.44 -12.45 -2.59
C GLY A 398 12.81 -12.75 -3.23
N ILE A 399 13.53 -13.76 -2.73
CA ILE A 399 14.78 -14.22 -3.35
C ILE A 399 14.50 -14.85 -4.71
N VAL A 400 13.46 -15.67 -4.84
CA VAL A 400 13.03 -16.26 -6.12
C VAL A 400 12.67 -15.15 -7.13
N GLU A 401 12.01 -14.07 -6.70
CA GLU A 401 11.76 -12.89 -7.55
C GLU A 401 13.05 -12.25 -8.06
N VAL A 402 14.03 -12.05 -7.17
CA VAL A 402 15.34 -11.50 -7.55
C VAL A 402 16.04 -12.40 -8.57
N LEU A 403 16.00 -13.72 -8.37
CA LEU A 403 16.59 -14.71 -9.29
C LEU A 403 15.89 -14.69 -10.65
N PHE A 404 14.55 -14.61 -10.67
CA PHE A 404 13.77 -14.49 -11.91
C PHE A 404 14.15 -13.22 -12.68
N CYS A 405 14.25 -12.08 -11.97
CA CYS A 405 14.65 -10.82 -12.56
C CYS A 405 16.07 -10.89 -13.14
N HIS A 406 17.01 -11.47 -12.38
CA HIS A 406 18.39 -11.65 -12.79
C HIS A 406 18.51 -12.56 -14.01
N TYR A 407 17.82 -13.70 -14.03
CA TYR A 407 17.81 -14.63 -15.16
C TYR A 407 17.35 -13.95 -16.45
N HIS A 408 16.24 -13.19 -16.38
CA HIS A 408 15.75 -12.45 -17.55
C HIS A 408 16.69 -11.33 -17.97
N PHE A 409 17.34 -10.64 -17.03
CA PHE A 409 18.38 -9.66 -17.34
C PHE A 409 19.58 -10.27 -18.08
N VAL A 410 20.07 -11.44 -17.64
CA VAL A 410 21.18 -12.16 -18.31
C VAL A 410 20.74 -12.68 -19.69
N LYS A 411 19.52 -13.19 -19.82
CA LYS A 411 18.98 -13.64 -21.12
C LYS A 411 18.82 -12.47 -22.10
N MET A 412 18.38 -11.31 -21.61
CA MET A 412 18.38 -10.09 -22.41
C MET A 412 19.81 -9.73 -22.83
N LYS A 413 20.80 -9.80 -21.94
CA LYS A 413 22.22 -9.56 -22.29
C LYS A 413 22.73 -10.44 -23.46
N LYS A 414 22.24 -11.68 -23.62
CA LYS A 414 22.62 -12.56 -24.74
C LYS A 414 21.97 -12.18 -26.08
N ASN A 415 20.80 -11.55 -26.05
CA ASN A 415 20.09 -11.11 -27.26
C ASN A 415 20.36 -9.64 -27.63
N PHE A 416 21.07 -8.91 -26.76
CA PHE A 416 21.48 -7.53 -27.01
C PHE A 416 22.91 -7.53 -27.58
N LYS A 417 23.02 -7.39 -28.91
CA LYS A 417 24.11 -6.59 -29.48
C LYS A 417 23.81 -5.14 -29.12
N MET A 418 24.31 -4.69 -27.98
CA MET A 418 24.47 -3.28 -27.61
C MET A 418 25.94 -3.04 -27.34
#